data_AF-A0A523A1V3-F1
#
_entry.id   AF-A0A523A1V3-F1
#
_cell.length_a   1.000
_cell.length_b   1.000
_cell.length_c   1.000
_cell.angle_alpha   90.00
_cell.angle_beta   90.00
_cell.angle_gamma   90.00
#
_symmetry.space_group_name_H-M   'P 1'
#
loop_
_entity.id
_entity.type
_entity.pdbx_description
1 polymer ?
#
loop_
_entity_poly.entity_id
_entity_poly.type
_entity_poly.pdbx_seq_one_letter_code
_entity_poly.pdbx_strand_id
1 'polypeptide(L)'
;MKRDESNDPDFPKFERGQALQEAISAANKAVLELLLIAARESDRDPLGGLLLGLSEEAVSQFKDLQIYEVLNISKFGAPIFEIRFKEPATLRTLLQSGFSSDVVMRELTKSLPLPEIKRQTRRVS
;
A
#
# COMPACT_ATOMS: atom_id res chain seq x y z
N MET A 1 -31.42 -1.52 6.43
CA MET A 1 -31.51 -0.05 6.21
C MET A 1 -30.10 0.49 6.09
N LYS A 2 -29.68 0.92 4.89
CA LYS A 2 -28.42 1.67 4.73
C LYS A 2 -28.68 3.09 5.24
N ARG A 3 -27.90 3.57 6.21
CA ARG A 3 -27.96 4.98 6.61
C ARG A 3 -27.37 5.79 5.46
N ASP A 4 -28.17 6.71 4.95
CA ASP A 4 -27.72 7.69 3.97
C ASP A 4 -27.01 8.81 4.75
N GLU A 5 -25.71 8.67 4.93
CA GLU A 5 -24.86 9.65 5.63
C GLU A 5 -24.73 10.98 4.87
N SER A 6 -25.31 11.08 3.66
CA SER A 6 -25.37 12.31 2.87
C SER A 6 -26.21 13.43 3.51
N ASN A 7 -26.98 13.11 4.55
CA ASN A 7 -27.84 14.05 5.28
C ASN A 7 -27.32 14.41 6.68
N ASP A 8 -26.09 14.02 7.03
CA ASP A 8 -25.47 14.43 8.29
C ASP A 8 -24.96 15.89 8.15
N PRO A 9 -25.59 16.87 8.83
CA PRO A 9 -25.23 18.28 8.73
C PRO A 9 -23.84 18.58 9.31
N ASP A 10 -23.29 17.67 10.13
CA ASP A 10 -21.96 17.79 10.71
C ASP A 10 -20.87 17.12 9.84
N PHE A 11 -21.26 16.42 8.77
CA PHE A 11 -20.31 15.88 7.81
C PHE A 11 -19.75 17.02 6.96
N PRO A 12 -18.43 17.26 6.92
CA PRO A 12 -17.87 18.34 6.13
C PRO A 12 -18.28 18.12 4.67
N LYS A 13 -19.01 19.08 4.10
CA LYS A 13 -19.23 19.14 2.65
C LYS A 13 -17.88 19.38 2.01
N PHE A 14 -17.19 18.29 1.70
CA PHE A 14 -15.92 18.28 1.01
C PHE A 14 -16.18 18.66 -0.45
N GLU A 15 -16.27 19.96 -0.75
CA GLU A 15 -16.05 20.49 -2.09
C GLU A 15 -14.57 20.30 -2.46
N ARG A 16 -14.14 19.04 -2.60
CA ARG A 16 -12.81 18.75 -3.12
C ARG A 16 -12.81 19.21 -4.57
N GLY A 17 -11.88 20.10 -4.91
CA GLY A 17 -11.67 20.47 -6.30
C GLY A 17 -11.47 19.22 -7.16
N GLN A 18 -12.18 19.14 -8.29
CA GLN A 18 -12.17 17.98 -9.18
C GLN A 18 -10.76 17.48 -9.50
N ALA A 19 -9.80 18.40 -9.67
CA ALA A 19 -8.40 18.06 -9.93
C ALA A 19 -7.74 17.25 -8.80
N LEU A 20 -8.05 17.55 -7.52
CA LEU A 20 -7.51 16.80 -6.39
C LEU A 20 -8.12 15.40 -6.32
N GLN A 21 -9.42 15.26 -6.61
CA GLN A 21 -10.08 13.96 -6.65
C GLN A 21 -9.48 13.08 -7.75
N GLU A 22 -9.27 13.63 -8.95
CA GLU A 22 -8.63 12.92 -10.07
C GLU A 22 -7.19 12.50 -9.72
N ALA A 23 -6.42 13.38 -9.09
CA ALA A 23 -5.06 13.07 -8.63
C ALA A 23 -5.05 11.95 -7.56
N ILE A 24 -6.00 11.98 -6.63
CA ILE A 24 -6.18 10.92 -5.62
C ILE A 24 -6.53 9.60 -6.29
N SER A 25 -7.45 9.59 -7.26
CA SER A 25 -7.81 8.35 -7.98
C SER A 25 -6.64 7.77 -8.76
N ALA A 26 -5.83 8.62 -9.40
CA ALA A 26 -4.61 8.18 -10.08
C ALA A 26 -3.59 7.58 -9.09
N ALA A 27 -3.39 8.22 -7.93
CA ALA A 27 -2.50 7.73 -6.88
C ALA A 27 -3.00 6.38 -6.31
N ASN A 28 -4.30 6.27 -6.00
CA ASN A 28 -4.92 5.04 -5.52
C ASN A 28 -4.71 3.89 -6.51
N LYS A 29 -4.87 4.15 -7.82
CA LYS A 29 -4.62 3.14 -8.85
C LYS A 29 -3.17 2.64 -8.81
N ALA A 30 -2.20 3.56 -8.82
CA ALA A 30 -0.78 3.19 -8.81
C ALA A 30 -0.39 2.41 -7.54
N VAL A 31 -0.93 2.80 -6.38
CA VAL A 31 -0.70 2.08 -5.12
C VAL A 31 -1.30 0.68 -5.18
N LEU A 32 -2.56 0.52 -5.62
CA LEU A 32 -3.18 -0.80 -5.72
C LEU A 32 -2.45 -1.73 -6.70
N GLU A 33 -1.98 -1.18 -7.83
CA GLU A 33 -1.16 -1.94 -8.78
C GLU A 33 0.13 -2.43 -8.13
N LEU A 34 0.81 -1.58 -7.35
CA LEU A 34 2.01 -1.97 -6.59
C LEU A 34 1.70 -3.06 -5.55
N LEU A 35 0.60 -2.93 -4.79
CA LEU A 35 0.19 -3.94 -3.81
C LEU A 35 -0.14 -5.28 -4.47
N LEU A 36 -0.79 -5.25 -5.64
CA LEU A 36 -1.11 -6.45 -6.42
C LEU A 36 0.16 -7.15 -6.93
N ILE A 37 1.15 -6.38 -7.40
CA ILE A 37 2.45 -6.92 -7.82
C ILE A 37 3.17 -7.54 -6.62
N ALA A 38 3.27 -6.83 -5.51
CA ALA A 38 3.92 -7.33 -4.30
C ALA A 38 3.24 -8.61 -3.79
N ALA A 39 1.92 -8.68 -3.85
CA ALA A 39 1.18 -9.88 -3.46
C ALA A 39 1.47 -11.06 -4.39
N ARG A 40 1.43 -10.86 -5.72
CA ARG A 40 1.69 -11.92 -6.70
C ARG A 40 3.12 -12.43 -6.69
N GLU A 41 4.09 -11.57 -6.39
CA GLU A 41 5.50 -11.96 -6.28
C GLU A 41 5.88 -12.45 -4.88
N SER A 42 4.97 -12.45 -3.90
CA SER A 42 5.30 -12.80 -2.50
C SER A 42 5.90 -14.19 -2.28
N ASP A 43 5.66 -15.14 -3.19
CA ASP A 43 6.30 -16.47 -3.13
C ASP A 43 7.79 -16.43 -3.49
N ARG A 44 8.23 -15.38 -4.21
CA ARG A 44 9.62 -15.12 -4.61
C ARG A 44 10.27 -14.01 -3.77
N ASP A 45 9.51 -12.99 -3.41
CA ASP A 45 9.92 -11.87 -2.56
C ASP A 45 8.91 -11.66 -1.42
N PRO A 46 9.03 -12.42 -0.32
CA PRO A 46 8.11 -12.31 0.82
C PRO A 46 8.23 -10.97 1.57
N LEU A 47 9.31 -10.21 1.35
CA LEU A 47 9.51 -8.92 2.01
C LEU A 47 8.75 -7.78 1.32
N GLY A 48 8.40 -7.93 0.04
CA GLY A 48 7.71 -6.91 -0.75
C GLY A 48 6.41 -6.42 -0.09
N GLY A 49 5.56 -7.35 0.37
CA GLY A 49 4.33 -6.99 1.08
C GLY A 49 4.58 -6.28 2.41
N LEU A 50 5.52 -6.78 3.20
CA LEU A 50 5.89 -6.21 4.50
C LEU A 50 6.47 -4.79 4.37
N LEU A 51 7.29 -4.55 3.35
CA LEU A 51 7.84 -3.23 3.03
C LEU A 51 6.75 -2.20 2.74
N LEU A 52 5.62 -2.65 2.20
CA LEU A 52 4.44 -1.84 1.93
C LEU A 52 3.46 -1.79 3.12
N GLY A 53 3.77 -2.47 4.22
CA GLY A 53 2.94 -2.50 5.42
C GLY A 53 1.76 -3.47 5.35
N LEU A 54 1.77 -4.43 4.42
CA LEU A 54 0.75 -5.47 4.34
C LEU A 54 1.03 -6.60 5.35
N SER A 55 -0.03 -7.14 5.96
CA SER A 55 0.04 -8.42 6.68
C SER A 55 0.04 -9.61 5.72
N GLU A 56 0.38 -10.80 6.21
CA GLU A 56 0.32 -12.03 5.40
C GLU A 56 -1.10 -12.30 4.89
N GLU A 57 -2.12 -12.06 5.73
CA GLU A 57 -3.52 -12.20 5.35
C GLU A 57 -3.91 -11.21 4.24
N ALA A 58 -3.47 -9.95 4.36
CA ALA A 58 -3.71 -8.94 3.34
C ALA A 58 -3.04 -9.33 2.02
N VAL A 59 -1.78 -9.79 2.06
CA VAL A 59 -1.07 -10.32 0.88
C VAL A 59 -1.86 -11.43 0.21
N SER A 60 -2.39 -12.40 0.97
CA SER A 60 -3.22 -13.47 0.42
C SER A 60 -4.48 -12.93 -0.26
N GLN A 61 -5.17 -11.97 0.37
CA GLN A 61 -6.37 -11.36 -0.21
C GLN A 61 -6.06 -10.61 -1.51
N PHE A 62 -4.93 -9.89 -1.55
CA PHE A 62 -4.49 -9.19 -2.76
C PHE A 62 -4.13 -10.14 -3.91
N LYS A 63 -3.67 -11.37 -3.65
CA LYS A 63 -3.41 -12.37 -4.71
C LYS A 63 -4.68 -12.70 -5.51
N ASP A 64 -5.81 -12.77 -4.83
CA ASP A 64 -7.09 -13.23 -5.39
C ASP A 64 -7.90 -12.10 -6.06
N LEU A 65 -7.54 -10.84 -5.80
CA LEU A 65 -8.21 -9.68 -6.36
C LEU A 65 -8.09 -9.61 -7.89
N GLN A 66 -9.23 -9.35 -8.53
CA GLN A 66 -9.33 -9.14 -9.96
C GLN A 66 -9.04 -7.67 -10.32
N ILE A 67 -8.54 -7.44 -11.54
CA ILE A 67 -8.17 -6.11 -12.02
C ILE A 67 -9.38 -5.14 -11.99
N TYR A 68 -10.59 -5.63 -12.25
CA TYR A 68 -11.78 -4.78 -12.21
C TYR A 68 -12.13 -4.29 -10.79
N GLU A 69 -11.84 -5.08 -9.76
CA GLU A 69 -12.06 -4.72 -8.35
C GLU A 69 -11.09 -3.62 -7.94
N VAL A 70 -9.83 -3.74 -8.35
CA VAL A 70 -8.80 -2.70 -8.19
C VAL A 70 -9.21 -1.39 -8.84
N LEU A 71 -9.73 -1.43 -10.07
CA LEU A 71 -10.20 -0.23 -10.77
C LEU A 71 -11.37 0.44 -10.04
N ASN A 72 -12.27 -0.33 -9.43
CA ASN A 72 -13.39 0.23 -8.67
C ASN A 72 -12.92 0.91 -7.37
N ILE A 73 -12.00 0.28 -6.63
CA ILE A 73 -11.42 0.88 -5.41
C ILE A 73 -10.62 2.14 -5.74
N SER A 74 -9.91 2.17 -6.88
CA SER A 74 -9.12 3.34 -7.28
C SER A 74 -9.95 4.61 -7.48
N LYS A 75 -11.22 4.46 -7.87
CA LYS A 75 -12.17 5.59 -8.05
C LYS A 75 -12.67 6.17 -6.73
N PHE A 76 -12.28 5.59 -5.59
CA PHE A 76 -12.63 6.15 -4.30
C PHE A 76 -12.06 7.58 -4.20
N GLY A 77 -12.90 8.55 -3.87
CA GLY A 77 -12.53 9.97 -3.85
C GLY A 77 -11.62 10.38 -2.71
N ALA A 78 -11.12 9.42 -1.92
CA ALA A 78 -10.20 9.62 -0.80
C ALA A 78 -8.96 8.74 -0.93
N PRO A 79 -7.81 9.17 -0.38
CA PRO A 79 -6.59 8.36 -0.39
C PRO A 79 -6.81 7.06 0.40
N ILE A 80 -6.41 5.93 -0.18
CA ILE A 80 -6.45 4.62 0.49
C ILE A 80 -5.12 4.23 1.15
N PHE A 81 -4.19 5.17 1.20
CA PHE A 81 -2.82 4.97 1.65
C PHE A 81 -2.39 6.09 2.59
N GLU A 82 -1.40 5.80 3.42
CA GLU A 82 -0.77 6.78 4.29
C GLU A 82 0.67 7.07 3.88
N ILE A 83 1.08 8.33 4.08
CA ILE A 83 2.47 8.73 3.90
C ILE A 83 3.25 8.36 5.17
N ARG A 84 4.30 7.53 5.03
CA ARG A 84 5.16 7.08 6.13
C ARG A 84 5.91 8.23 6.81
N PHE A 85 6.38 9.21 6.03
CA PHE A 85 7.11 10.38 6.53
C PHE A 85 6.26 11.64 6.39
N LYS A 86 5.66 12.08 7.50
CA LYS A 86 4.74 13.23 7.53
C LYS A 86 5.45 14.56 7.80
N GLU A 87 6.65 14.52 8.37
CA GLU A 87 7.43 15.71 8.72
C GLU A 87 8.32 16.17 7.55
N PRO A 88 8.21 17.45 7.12
CA PRO A 88 9.05 17.98 6.05
C PRO A 88 10.56 17.92 6.32
N ALA A 89 10.97 18.05 7.59
CA ALA A 89 12.37 17.96 7.98
C ALA A 89 12.96 16.58 7.66
N THR A 90 12.22 15.51 7.98
CA THR A 90 12.59 14.12 7.66
C THR A 90 12.73 13.90 6.16
N LEU A 91 11.79 14.43 5.36
CA LEU A 91 11.87 14.34 3.89
C LEU A 91 13.10 15.07 3.34
N ARG A 92 13.41 16.27 3.86
CA ARG A 92 14.62 17.01 3.47
C ARG A 92 15.89 16.24 3.80
N THR A 93 15.98 15.68 5.00
CA THR A 93 17.12 14.85 5.40
C THR A 93 17.28 13.65 4.47
N LEU A 94 16.19 12.96 4.11
CA LEU A 94 16.24 11.84 3.16
C LEU A 94 16.74 12.30 1.78
N LEU A 95 16.24 13.40 1.25
CA LEU A 95 16.68 13.94 -0.04
C LEU A 95 18.16 14.38 -0.04
N GLN A 96 18.64 14.94 1.07
CA GLN A 96 20.00 15.46 1.21
C GLN A 96 21.03 14.40 1.64
N SER A 97 20.56 13.30 2.22
CA SER A 97 21.43 12.23 2.73
C SER A 97 22.26 11.56 1.64
N GLY A 98 21.83 11.64 0.38
CA GLY A 98 22.45 10.92 -0.73
C GLY A 98 22.37 9.40 -0.58
N PHE A 99 21.52 8.88 0.31
CA PHE A 99 21.33 7.44 0.45
C PHE A 99 20.82 6.86 -0.87
N SER A 100 21.51 5.85 -1.38
CA SER A 100 20.96 5.05 -2.47
C SER A 100 19.74 4.29 -1.98
N SER A 101 18.85 3.94 -2.92
CA SER A 101 17.72 3.04 -2.65
C SER A 101 18.15 1.81 -1.86
N ASP A 102 19.30 1.22 -2.22
CA ASP A 102 19.80 -0.01 -1.60
C ASP A 102 20.15 0.16 -0.12
N VAL A 103 20.67 1.34 0.26
CA VAL A 103 20.98 1.64 1.67
C VAL A 103 19.69 1.78 2.46
N VAL A 104 18.71 2.52 1.93
CA VAL A 104 17.40 2.70 2.60
C VAL A 104 16.68 1.37 2.74
N MET A 105 16.66 0.55 1.70
CA MET A 105 16.02 -0.77 1.72
C MET A 105 16.73 -1.72 2.70
N ARG A 106 18.06 -1.67 2.79
CA ARG A 106 18.83 -2.45 3.76
C ARG A 106 18.48 -2.06 5.20
N GLU A 107 18.37 -0.76 5.51
CA GLU A 107 18.00 -0.34 6.86
C GLU A 107 16.54 -0.66 7.18
N LEU A 108 15.61 -0.48 6.24
CA LEU A 108 14.21 -0.84 6.42
C LEU A 108 14.04 -2.34 6.70
N THR A 109 14.70 -3.20 5.93
CA THR A 109 14.59 -4.66 6.10
C THR A 109 15.13 -5.17 7.43
N LYS A 110 16.13 -4.51 8.04
CA LYS A 110 16.60 -4.85 9.40
C LYS A 110 15.54 -4.64 10.48
N SER A 111 14.59 -3.73 10.25
CA SER A 111 13.51 -3.41 11.19
C SER A 111 12.25 -4.24 10.99
N LEU A 112 12.16 -5.02 9.91
CA LEU A 112 10.99 -5.83 9.61
C LEU A 112 11.03 -7.16 10.39
N PRO A 113 9.88 -7.64 10.90
CA PRO A 113 9.77 -9.00 11.41
C PRO A 113 10.02 -9.96 10.24
N LEU A 114 11.06 -10.79 10.35
CA LEU A 114 11.37 -11.79 9.32
C LEU A 114 10.27 -12.85 9.32
N PRO A 115 9.57 -13.10 8.19
CA PRO A 115 8.59 -14.17 8.12
C PRO A 115 9.31 -15.51 8.28
N GLU A 116 8.71 -16.44 9.04
CA GLU A 116 9.24 -17.79 9.18
C GLU A 116 9.18 -18.50 7.82
N ILE A 117 10.34 -18.68 7.17
CA ILE A 117 10.43 -19.44 5.93
C ILE A 117 10.13 -20.91 6.24
N LYS A 118 8.88 -21.33 6.08
CA LYS A 118 8.50 -22.75 6.12
C LYS A 118 9.17 -23.46 4.93
N ARG A 119 10.36 -24.02 5.16
CA ARG A 119 11.00 -24.94 4.21
C ARG A 119 10.03 -26.08 3.95
N GLN A 120 9.43 -26.12 2.76
CA GLN A 120 8.75 -27.30 2.27
C GLN A 120 9.79 -28.42 2.19
N THR A 121 9.79 -29.31 3.18
CA THR A 121 10.43 -30.62 3.07
C THR A 121 9.78 -31.33 1.90
N ARG A 122 10.46 -31.31 0.73
CA ARG A 122 10.21 -32.26 -0.34
C ARG A 122 10.40 -33.66 0.24
N ARG A 123 9.29 -34.31 0.62
CA ARG A 123 9.28 -35.77 0.70
C ARG A 123 9.39 -36.26 -0.74
N VAL A 124 10.60 -36.67 -1.09
CA VAL A 124 10.82 -37.55 -2.24
C VAL A 124 10.24 -38.90 -1.80
N SER A 125 9.09 -39.24 -2.35
CA SER A 125 8.52 -40.59 -2.34
C SER A 125 8.86 -41.27 -3.65
#